data_AF-A0A0P0AA89-F1
#
_entry.id   AF-A0A0P0AA89-F1
#
_cell.length_a   1.000
_cell.length_b   1.000
_cell.length_c   1.000
_cell.angle_alpha   90.00
_cell.angle_beta   90.00
_cell.angle_gamma   90.00
#
_symmetry.space_group_name_H-M   'P 1'
#
loop_
_entity.id
_entity.type
_entity.pdbx_description
1 polymer ?
#
loop_
_entity_poly.entity_id
_entity_poly.type
_entity_poly.pdbx_seq_one_letter_code
_entity_poly.pdbx_strand_id
1 'polypeptide(L)'
;MKLFIVGNGFDLNFGLPTRLADFGAHLQSDEQDVFSTLSGVHGLIAKNGDVSDLTEWNYLETRMANFDESFIIDQASYSFDRQEVYPPPSDDFWAYAADHFDDMVNPVIHELPWLVRKWALSIDIFDTSNERMEAYEEFGRRHQAAAFITFNYTRVLEDICQLQHVHHVHGEAEAGDVVLGHSTEFVRRVGKPGDIDEISELYPGFESYNHHFRKRQDELFKGVSDFASRLELDRRVDEVIVCGHSIGEADRKYFLMVSHLIPAATWTFTPLGGSGGKDHENIASLTSDPSFCSGNCNLRNLADIIGE
;
A
#
# COMPACT_ATOMS: atom_id res chain seq x y z
N MET A 1 -2.21 26.22 -11.50
CA MET A 1 -3.19 25.16 -11.14
C MET A 1 -2.58 24.34 -10.02
N LYS A 2 -3.37 23.78 -9.11
CA LYS A 2 -2.84 22.91 -8.05
C LYS A 2 -2.92 21.45 -8.47
N LEU A 3 -1.90 20.67 -8.09
CA LEU A 3 -1.94 19.22 -8.09
C LEU A 3 -1.99 18.73 -6.65
N PHE A 4 -2.99 17.94 -6.31
CA PHE A 4 -3.07 17.25 -5.03
C PHE A 4 -2.59 15.81 -5.20
N ILE A 5 -1.75 15.35 -4.29
CA ILE A 5 -1.38 13.94 -4.15
C ILE A 5 -1.95 13.45 -2.82
N VAL A 6 -2.93 12.57 -2.89
CA VAL A 6 -3.76 12.16 -1.75
C VAL A 6 -3.39 10.75 -1.31
N GLY A 7 -3.12 10.58 -0.01
CA GLY A 7 -2.91 9.28 0.62
C GLY A 7 -3.94 8.99 1.70
N ASN A 8 -3.84 7.81 2.33
CA ASN A 8 -4.87 7.31 3.25
C ASN A 8 -5.16 8.26 4.43
N GLY A 9 -4.21 9.12 4.81
CA GLY A 9 -4.42 10.14 5.83
C GLY A 9 -5.53 11.15 5.50
N PHE A 10 -5.87 11.34 4.23
CA PHE A 10 -7.03 12.14 3.81
C PHE A 10 -8.34 11.49 4.25
N ASP A 11 -8.56 10.22 3.88
CA ASP A 11 -9.75 9.46 4.29
C ASP A 11 -9.81 9.27 5.81
N LEU A 12 -8.65 9.06 6.45
CA LEU A 12 -8.58 8.96 7.92
C LEU A 12 -8.94 10.26 8.62
N ASN A 13 -8.54 11.41 8.06
CA ASN A 13 -8.97 12.71 8.56
C ASN A 13 -10.47 12.94 8.31
N PHE A 14 -11.00 12.42 7.21
CA PHE A 14 -12.43 12.40 6.92
C PHE A 14 -13.21 11.47 7.86
N GLY A 15 -12.53 10.51 8.51
CA GLY A 15 -13.08 9.64 9.54
C GLY A 15 -13.32 8.20 9.09
N LEU A 16 -12.83 7.81 7.91
CA LEU A 16 -13.05 6.47 7.37
C LEU A 16 -11.98 5.47 7.85
N PRO A 17 -12.35 4.18 8.05
CA PRO A 17 -11.42 3.13 8.47
C PRO A 17 -10.63 2.57 7.28
N THR A 18 -9.68 3.35 6.76
CA THR A 18 -8.91 3.03 5.54
C THR A 18 -7.46 2.61 5.80
N ARG A 19 -7.09 2.28 7.05
CA ARG A 19 -5.76 1.72 7.34
C ARG A 19 -5.67 0.28 6.85
N LEU A 20 -4.47 -0.18 6.55
CA LEU A 20 -4.24 -1.61 6.31
C LEU A 20 -4.50 -2.46 7.57
N ALA A 21 -4.41 -1.86 8.77
CA ALA A 21 -4.91 -2.49 9.99
C ALA A 21 -6.44 -2.70 10.00
N ASP A 22 -7.21 -1.77 9.43
CA ASP A 22 -8.66 -1.92 9.28
C ASP A 22 -8.98 -3.02 8.25
N PHE A 23 -8.19 -3.11 7.18
CA PHE A 23 -8.24 -4.23 6.24
C PHE A 23 -7.92 -5.58 6.92
N GLY A 24 -6.87 -5.62 7.75
CA GLY A 24 -6.55 -6.80 8.56
C GLY A 24 -7.70 -7.22 9.46
N ALA A 25 -8.41 -6.27 10.07
CA ALA A 25 -9.58 -6.54 10.89
C ALA A 25 -10.73 -7.13 10.07
N HIS A 26 -10.96 -6.62 8.85
CA HIS A 26 -11.95 -7.14 7.91
C HIS A 26 -11.64 -8.58 7.50
N LEU A 27 -10.38 -8.90 7.20
CA LEU A 27 -9.98 -10.27 6.89
C LEU A 27 -10.10 -11.19 8.11
N GLN A 28 -9.77 -10.69 9.31
CA GLN A 28 -9.89 -11.49 10.54
C GLN A 28 -11.34 -11.91 10.82
N SER A 29 -12.33 -11.09 10.46
CA SER A 29 -13.74 -11.43 10.68
C SER A 29 -14.30 -12.38 9.62
N ASP A 30 -13.93 -12.17 8.35
CA ASP A 30 -14.63 -12.76 7.21
C ASP A 30 -13.81 -13.82 6.46
N GLU A 31 -12.46 -13.76 6.52
CA GLU A 31 -11.53 -14.49 5.65
C GLU A 31 -10.29 -14.97 6.45
N GLN A 32 -10.52 -15.73 7.51
CA GLN A 32 -9.51 -16.11 8.52
C GLN A 32 -8.28 -16.84 7.93
N ASP A 33 -8.44 -17.62 6.87
CA ASP A 33 -7.34 -18.37 6.25
C ASP A 33 -6.36 -17.43 5.54
N VAL A 34 -6.86 -16.46 4.77
CA VAL A 34 -6.05 -15.42 4.12
C VAL A 34 -5.41 -14.52 5.18
N PHE A 35 -6.17 -14.13 6.20
CA PHE A 35 -5.64 -13.35 7.34
C PHE A 35 -4.46 -14.07 8.01
N SER A 36 -4.62 -15.34 8.34
CA SER A 36 -3.62 -16.12 9.09
C SER A 36 -2.38 -16.35 8.24
N THR A 37 -2.57 -16.64 6.95
CA THR A 37 -1.47 -16.82 5.99
C THR A 37 -0.65 -15.54 5.86
N LEU A 38 -1.28 -14.40 5.53
CA LEU A 38 -0.56 -13.12 5.41
C LEU A 38 0.12 -12.73 6.73
N SER A 39 -0.56 -12.94 7.87
CA SER A 39 -0.01 -12.61 9.17
C SER A 39 1.23 -13.42 9.53
N GLY A 40 1.21 -14.72 9.27
CA GLY A 40 2.34 -15.60 9.53
C GLY A 40 3.48 -15.37 8.55
N VAL A 41 3.18 -15.44 7.26
CA VAL A 41 4.17 -15.35 6.17
C VAL A 41 4.92 -14.02 6.17
N HIS A 42 4.29 -12.91 6.56
CA HIS A 42 4.92 -11.59 6.58
C HIS A 42 5.16 -11.04 8.01
N GLY A 43 4.96 -11.87 9.03
CA GLY A 43 5.18 -11.52 10.44
C GLY A 43 4.35 -10.33 10.92
N LEU A 44 3.08 -10.23 10.49
CA LEU A 44 2.16 -9.13 10.84
C LEU A 44 1.49 -9.30 12.20
N ILE A 45 1.92 -10.28 12.99
CA ILE A 45 1.46 -10.50 14.35
C ILE A 45 2.12 -9.45 15.26
N ALA A 46 1.37 -8.89 16.19
CA ALA A 46 1.91 -7.92 17.13
C ALA A 46 3.07 -8.49 17.96
N LYS A 47 4.08 -7.66 18.19
CA LYS A 47 5.30 -8.02 18.93
C LYS A 47 5.04 -8.39 20.40
N ASN A 48 3.91 -7.92 20.95
CA ASN A 48 3.45 -8.24 22.30
C ASN A 48 2.70 -9.60 22.37
N GLY A 49 2.47 -10.26 21.23
CA GLY A 49 1.71 -11.51 21.13
C GLY A 49 0.19 -11.34 21.19
N ASP A 50 -0.31 -10.09 21.21
CA ASP A 50 -1.74 -9.81 21.21
C ASP A 50 -2.30 -9.90 19.78
N VAL A 51 -3.09 -10.94 19.52
CA VAL A 51 -3.69 -11.22 18.21
C VAL A 51 -4.77 -10.20 17.83
N SER A 52 -5.24 -9.37 18.78
CA SER A 52 -6.16 -8.26 18.52
C SER A 52 -5.45 -6.97 18.12
N ASP A 53 -4.14 -6.86 18.34
CA ASP A 53 -3.34 -5.71 17.92
C ASP A 53 -2.90 -5.90 16.47
N LEU A 54 -3.59 -5.21 15.56
CA LEU A 54 -3.33 -5.28 14.13
C LEU A 54 -2.41 -4.14 13.65
N THR A 55 -1.69 -3.46 14.54
CA THR A 55 -0.86 -2.31 14.16
C THR A 55 0.20 -2.66 13.11
N GLU A 56 0.74 -3.89 13.15
CA GLU A 56 1.77 -4.35 12.22
C GLU A 56 1.25 -4.54 10.77
N TRP A 57 -0.08 -4.67 10.59
CA TRP A 57 -0.70 -4.69 9.26
C TRP A 57 -0.53 -3.39 8.50
N ASN A 58 -0.30 -2.25 9.18
CA ASN A 58 0.05 -0.99 8.52
C ASN A 58 1.36 -1.07 7.71
N TYR A 59 2.18 -2.08 7.96
CA TYR A 59 3.42 -2.35 7.22
C TYR A 59 3.28 -3.49 6.21
N LEU A 60 2.06 -3.96 5.92
CA LEU A 60 1.81 -5.08 5.02
C LEU A 60 2.55 -4.88 3.68
N GLU A 61 2.38 -3.74 3.00
CA GLU A 61 3.06 -3.49 1.72
C GLU A 61 4.59 -3.52 1.83
N THR A 62 5.18 -3.01 2.91
CA THR A 62 6.65 -3.05 3.09
C THR A 62 7.15 -4.46 3.42
N ARG A 63 6.33 -5.27 4.08
CA ARG A 63 6.67 -6.63 4.52
C ARG A 63 6.31 -7.70 3.49
N MET A 64 5.44 -7.41 2.54
CA MET A 64 4.97 -8.35 1.53
C MET A 64 6.10 -8.89 0.62
N ALA A 65 7.22 -8.17 0.54
CA ALA A 65 8.43 -8.60 -0.16
C ALA A 65 9.32 -9.57 0.66
N ASN A 66 9.06 -9.70 1.96
CA ASN A 66 9.87 -10.46 2.91
C ASN A 66 9.06 -11.61 3.50
N PHE A 67 9.64 -12.80 3.52
CA PHE A 67 9.02 -14.00 4.05
C PHE A 67 9.61 -14.35 5.41
N ASP A 68 8.76 -14.72 6.36
CA ASP A 68 9.17 -15.39 7.60
C ASP A 68 9.43 -16.86 7.28
N GLU A 69 10.66 -17.14 6.84
CA GLU A 69 11.14 -18.49 6.51
C GLU A 69 10.93 -19.46 7.68
N SER A 70 11.07 -18.99 8.93
CA SER A 70 10.89 -19.84 10.11
C SER A 70 9.43 -20.25 10.29
N PHE A 71 8.49 -19.32 10.13
CA PHE A 71 7.07 -19.63 10.14
C PHE A 71 6.71 -20.66 9.06
N ILE A 72 7.22 -20.48 7.84
CA ILE A 72 6.93 -21.38 6.71
C ILE A 72 7.45 -22.81 7.00
N ILE A 73 8.69 -22.92 7.48
CA ILE A 73 9.31 -24.20 7.84
C ILE A 73 8.56 -24.88 9.00
N ASP A 74 8.13 -24.11 10.01
CA ASP A 74 7.40 -24.64 11.15
C ASP A 74 6.02 -25.18 10.74
N GLN A 75 5.29 -24.48 9.86
CA GLN A 75 4.01 -24.94 9.33
C GLN A 75 4.17 -26.22 8.49
N ALA A 76 5.18 -26.26 7.63
CA ALA A 76 5.50 -27.45 6.84
C ALA A 76 5.88 -28.62 7.75
N SER A 77 6.74 -28.41 8.76
CA SER A 77 7.18 -29.44 9.71
C SER A 77 6.01 -30.01 10.50
N TYR A 78 5.14 -29.12 11.02
CA TYR A 78 3.93 -29.53 11.74
C TYR A 78 3.01 -30.41 10.90
N SER A 79 2.86 -30.09 9.61
CA SER A 79 2.04 -30.86 8.68
C SER A 79 2.72 -32.18 8.26
N PHE A 80 4.03 -32.14 8.06
CA PHE A 80 4.86 -33.29 7.67
C PHE A 80 4.95 -34.33 8.78
N ASP A 81 5.08 -33.94 10.05
CA ASP A 81 5.19 -34.87 11.19
C ASP A 81 3.87 -35.62 11.47
N ARG A 82 2.74 -35.12 10.95
CA ARG A 82 1.40 -35.74 11.11
C ARG A 82 1.06 -36.73 9.99
N GLN A 83 2.10 -37.34 9.43
CA GLN A 83 2.16 -38.38 8.38
C GLN A 83 1.10 -39.51 8.44
N GLU A 84 0.46 -39.76 9.58
CA GLU A 84 -0.51 -40.86 9.72
C GLU A 84 -1.84 -40.65 8.98
N VAL A 85 -2.20 -39.40 8.62
CA VAL A 85 -3.51 -39.08 8.00
C VAL A 85 -3.42 -38.84 6.49
N TYR A 86 -2.31 -38.26 6.01
CA TYR A 86 -2.04 -38.01 4.59
C TYR A 86 -0.53 -38.17 4.33
N PRO A 87 -0.07 -39.24 3.66
CA PRO A 87 1.34 -39.38 3.34
C PRO A 87 1.76 -38.28 2.35
N PRO A 88 2.89 -37.60 2.58
CA PRO A 88 3.35 -36.54 1.69
C PRO A 88 3.70 -37.11 0.30
N PRO A 89 3.61 -36.29 -0.76
CA PRO A 89 4.00 -36.70 -2.10
C PRO A 89 5.51 -37.02 -2.22
N SER A 90 6.32 -36.55 -1.27
CA SER A 90 7.77 -36.78 -1.19
C SER A 90 8.20 -37.13 0.23
N ASP A 91 9.14 -38.07 0.38
CA ASP A 91 9.85 -38.32 1.65
C ASP A 91 10.90 -37.21 1.95
N ASP A 92 11.16 -36.34 0.97
CA ASP A 92 12.00 -35.16 1.13
C ASP A 92 11.18 -34.00 1.74
N PHE A 93 11.53 -33.64 2.96
CA PHE A 93 10.92 -32.54 3.70
C PHE A 93 10.97 -31.21 2.94
N TRP A 94 12.07 -30.89 2.25
CA TRP A 94 12.24 -29.59 1.61
C TRP A 94 11.42 -29.46 0.33
N ALA A 95 11.30 -30.55 -0.43
CA ALA A 95 10.36 -30.61 -1.56
C ALA A 95 8.91 -30.47 -1.06
N TYR A 96 8.55 -31.14 0.03
CA TYR A 96 7.23 -30.99 0.64
C TYR A 96 6.99 -29.56 1.15
N ALA A 97 7.97 -28.93 1.78
CA ALA A 97 7.84 -27.57 2.31
C ALA A 97 7.62 -26.54 1.19
N ALA A 98 8.22 -26.74 0.02
CA ALA A 98 7.98 -25.92 -1.17
C ALA A 98 6.54 -26.07 -1.68
N ASP A 99 6.07 -27.30 -1.87
CA ASP A 99 4.68 -27.56 -2.27
C ASP A 99 3.68 -26.99 -1.24
N HIS A 100 3.97 -27.17 0.05
CA HIS A 100 3.13 -26.66 1.15
C HIS A 100 3.08 -25.13 1.17
N PHE A 101 4.20 -24.46 0.90
CA PHE A 101 4.23 -23.02 0.76
C PHE A 101 3.35 -22.55 -0.39
N ASP A 102 3.47 -23.16 -1.57
CA ASP A 102 2.67 -22.83 -2.74
C ASP A 102 1.16 -23.02 -2.47
N ASP A 103 0.79 -24.14 -1.84
CA ASP A 103 -0.59 -24.41 -1.43
C ASP A 103 -1.13 -23.35 -0.45
N MET A 104 -0.29 -22.90 0.48
CA MET A 104 -0.63 -21.87 1.45
C MET A 104 -0.85 -20.49 0.79
N VAL A 105 0.00 -20.09 -0.16
CA VAL A 105 -0.07 -18.75 -0.75
C VAL A 105 -0.95 -18.64 -2.00
N ASN A 106 -1.29 -19.75 -2.67
CA ASN A 106 -2.16 -19.76 -3.84
C ASN A 106 -3.53 -19.08 -3.59
N PRO A 107 -4.25 -19.35 -2.49
CA PRO A 107 -5.47 -18.62 -2.17
C PRO A 107 -5.24 -17.10 -2.04
N VAL A 108 -4.14 -16.69 -1.40
CA VAL A 108 -3.78 -15.28 -1.25
C VAL A 108 -3.57 -14.64 -2.63
N ILE A 109 -2.81 -15.27 -3.52
CA ILE A 109 -2.55 -14.79 -4.88
C ILE A 109 -3.85 -14.55 -5.66
N HIS A 110 -4.82 -15.45 -5.54
CA HIS A 110 -6.05 -15.39 -6.33
C HIS A 110 -7.17 -14.55 -5.71
N GLU A 111 -7.24 -14.47 -4.39
CA GLU A 111 -8.34 -13.84 -3.68
C GLU A 111 -8.02 -12.43 -3.19
N LEU A 112 -6.75 -12.13 -2.88
CA LEU A 112 -6.38 -10.87 -2.22
C LEU A 112 -6.83 -9.61 -2.98
N PRO A 113 -6.67 -9.49 -4.33
CA PRO A 113 -7.18 -8.33 -5.06
C PRO A 113 -8.70 -8.15 -4.90
N TRP A 114 -9.46 -9.24 -4.97
CA TRP A 114 -10.91 -9.20 -4.76
C TRP A 114 -11.26 -8.84 -3.31
N LEU A 115 -10.51 -9.32 -2.32
CA LEU A 115 -10.72 -9.02 -0.91
C LEU A 115 -10.44 -7.56 -0.56
N VAL A 116 -9.37 -6.98 -1.10
CA VAL A 116 -9.08 -5.54 -0.97
C VAL A 116 -10.23 -4.73 -1.56
N ARG A 117 -10.74 -5.14 -2.73
CA ARG A 117 -11.89 -4.49 -3.35
C ARG A 117 -13.16 -4.62 -2.51
N LYS A 118 -13.46 -5.82 -2.02
CA LYS A 118 -14.63 -6.10 -1.16
C LYS A 118 -14.59 -5.25 0.10
N TRP A 119 -13.42 -5.17 0.75
CA TRP A 119 -13.20 -4.30 1.90
C TRP A 119 -13.42 -2.82 1.55
N ALA A 120 -12.77 -2.31 0.51
CA ALA A 120 -12.89 -0.90 0.13
C ALA A 120 -14.34 -0.51 -0.22
N LEU A 121 -15.11 -1.40 -0.85
CA LEU A 121 -16.55 -1.20 -1.12
C LEU A 121 -17.44 -1.34 0.11
N SER A 122 -16.97 -2.00 1.18
CA SER A 122 -17.72 -2.13 2.43
C SER A 122 -17.68 -0.85 3.28
N ILE A 123 -16.77 0.07 2.97
CA ILE A 123 -16.62 1.34 3.68
C ILE A 123 -17.71 2.29 3.20
N ASP A 124 -18.63 2.62 4.11
CA ASP A 124 -19.62 3.66 3.85
C ASP A 124 -18.97 5.05 3.96
N ILE A 125 -18.71 5.67 2.81
CA ILE A 125 -18.11 7.01 2.74
C ILE A 125 -19.04 8.11 3.28
N PHE A 126 -20.32 7.81 3.53
CA PHE A 126 -21.26 8.74 4.16
C PHE A 126 -21.34 8.59 5.68
N ASP A 127 -20.74 7.54 6.27
CA ASP A 127 -20.69 7.32 7.72
C ASP A 127 -19.61 8.21 8.37
N THR A 128 -19.85 9.52 8.37
CA THR A 128 -19.01 10.51 9.02
C THR A 128 -19.85 11.62 9.65
N SER A 129 -19.20 12.53 10.39
CA SER A 129 -19.90 13.66 11.02
C SER A 129 -20.30 14.71 9.98
N ASN A 130 -21.42 15.39 10.22
CA ASN A 130 -21.90 16.48 9.35
C ASN A 130 -20.85 17.58 9.20
N GLU A 131 -20.10 17.90 10.25
CA GLU A 131 -19.06 18.94 10.18
C GLU A 131 -17.92 18.54 9.23
N ARG A 132 -17.52 17.25 9.21
CA ARG A 132 -16.50 16.77 8.27
C ARG A 132 -17.03 16.73 6.85
N MET A 133 -18.29 16.32 6.68
CA MET A 133 -18.97 16.33 5.39
C MET A 133 -18.95 17.72 4.76
N GLU A 134 -19.44 18.73 5.50
CA GLU A 134 -19.47 20.13 5.03
C GLU A 134 -18.07 20.67 4.69
N ALA A 135 -17.07 20.34 5.50
CA ALA A 135 -15.68 20.76 5.26
C ALA A 135 -15.10 20.17 3.97
N TYR A 136 -15.36 18.89 3.68
CA TYR A 136 -14.85 18.22 2.49
C TYR A 136 -15.61 18.62 1.22
N GLU A 137 -16.92 18.86 1.33
CA GLU A 137 -17.68 19.46 0.23
C GLU A 137 -17.18 20.87 -0.11
N GLU A 138 -16.87 21.69 0.90
CA GLU A 138 -16.31 23.04 0.68
C GLU A 138 -14.91 22.96 0.06
N PHE A 139 -14.06 22.04 0.54
CA PHE A 139 -12.78 21.71 -0.10
C PHE A 139 -12.97 21.39 -1.60
N GLY A 140 -13.95 20.55 -1.90
CA GLY A 140 -14.37 20.24 -3.26
C GLY A 140 -14.73 21.47 -4.08
N ARG A 141 -15.60 22.34 -3.56
CA ARG A 141 -16.05 23.59 -4.22
C ARG A 141 -14.88 24.54 -4.53
N ARG A 142 -13.90 24.64 -3.62
CA ARG A 142 -12.71 25.50 -3.77
C ARG A 142 -11.72 24.98 -4.82
N HIS A 143 -11.68 23.67 -5.05
CA HIS A 143 -10.64 23.02 -5.86
C HIS A 143 -11.14 22.32 -7.12
N GLN A 144 -12.28 22.74 -7.67
CA GLN A 144 -12.86 22.21 -8.92
C GLN A 144 -11.91 22.26 -10.14
N ALA A 145 -10.98 23.21 -10.17
CA ALA A 145 -10.01 23.36 -11.25
C ALA A 145 -8.67 22.66 -10.98
N ALA A 146 -8.51 21.95 -9.87
CA ALA A 146 -7.29 21.24 -9.51
C ALA A 146 -7.27 19.82 -10.09
N ALA A 147 -6.07 19.24 -10.16
CA ALA A 147 -5.87 17.83 -10.50
C ALA A 147 -5.53 17.03 -9.23
N PHE A 148 -5.91 15.76 -9.20
CA PHE A 148 -5.76 14.87 -8.05
C PHE A 148 -5.17 13.53 -8.49
N ILE A 149 -4.11 13.11 -7.83
CA ILE A 149 -3.57 11.75 -7.89
C ILE A 149 -3.82 11.15 -6.51
N THR A 150 -4.56 10.06 -6.42
CA THR A 150 -4.92 9.44 -5.15
C THR A 150 -4.39 8.02 -5.07
N PHE A 151 -3.91 7.65 -3.90
CA PHE A 151 -3.48 6.29 -3.55
C PHE A 151 -4.59 5.54 -2.81
N ASN A 152 -5.71 6.22 -2.51
CA ASN A 152 -6.83 5.65 -1.79
C ASN A 152 -7.73 4.87 -2.76
N TYR A 153 -8.38 3.84 -2.25
CA TYR A 153 -9.34 3.02 -3.03
C TYR A 153 -10.75 3.61 -3.04
N THR A 154 -11.07 4.50 -2.09
CA THR A 154 -12.39 5.10 -1.91
C THR A 154 -12.62 6.27 -2.88
N ARG A 155 -13.88 6.62 -3.10
CA ARG A 155 -14.30 7.71 -3.99
C ARG A 155 -14.67 9.00 -3.27
N VAL A 156 -14.00 9.30 -2.15
CA VAL A 156 -14.29 10.51 -1.37
C VAL A 156 -14.09 11.78 -2.21
N LEU A 157 -13.06 11.81 -3.07
CA LEU A 157 -12.79 12.97 -3.93
C LEU A 157 -13.89 13.20 -4.97
N GLU A 158 -14.41 12.12 -5.56
CA GLU A 158 -15.42 12.13 -6.61
C GLU A 158 -16.83 12.37 -6.04
N ASP A 159 -17.20 11.62 -5.01
CA ASP A 159 -18.60 11.51 -4.59
C ASP A 159 -18.93 12.52 -3.47
N ILE A 160 -17.97 12.82 -2.60
CA ILE A 160 -18.14 13.84 -1.54
C ILE A 160 -17.61 15.20 -2.00
N CYS A 161 -16.35 15.27 -2.44
CA CYS A 161 -15.75 16.53 -2.88
C CYS A 161 -16.20 16.95 -4.30
N GLN A 162 -16.90 16.10 -5.05
CA GLN A 162 -17.40 16.40 -6.40
C GLN A 162 -16.28 16.85 -7.37
N LEU A 163 -15.10 16.25 -7.28
CA LEU A 163 -13.93 16.58 -8.08
C LEU A 163 -13.88 15.71 -9.34
N GLN A 164 -13.48 16.29 -10.48
CA GLN A 164 -13.53 15.61 -11.78
C GLN A 164 -12.19 15.05 -12.25
N HIS A 165 -11.09 15.68 -11.85
CA HIS A 165 -9.76 15.37 -12.36
C HIS A 165 -9.02 14.49 -11.36
N VAL A 166 -9.49 13.28 -11.16
CA VAL A 166 -8.90 12.31 -10.22
C VAL A 166 -8.29 11.13 -10.96
N HIS A 167 -7.14 10.68 -10.49
CA HIS A 167 -6.47 9.48 -10.97
C HIS A 167 -6.06 8.59 -9.78
N HIS A 168 -6.62 7.39 -9.73
CA HIS A 168 -6.28 6.38 -8.72
C HIS A 168 -5.06 5.58 -9.16
N VAL A 169 -3.97 5.72 -8.41
CA VAL A 169 -2.71 4.99 -8.67
C VAL A 169 -2.87 3.49 -8.47
N HIS A 170 -3.70 3.09 -7.50
CA HIS A 170 -3.95 1.68 -7.19
C HIS A 170 -5.32 1.19 -7.67
N GLY A 171 -5.96 1.96 -8.55
CA GLY A 171 -7.34 1.71 -8.97
C GLY A 171 -8.38 2.16 -7.94
N GLU A 172 -9.59 2.45 -8.43
CA GLU A 172 -10.76 2.68 -7.57
C GLU A 172 -11.54 1.36 -7.40
N ALA A 173 -12.10 1.14 -6.21
CA ALA A 173 -12.76 -0.12 -5.90
C ALA A 173 -13.96 -0.42 -6.82
N GLU A 174 -14.68 0.61 -7.27
CA GLU A 174 -15.84 0.44 -8.17
C GLU A 174 -15.45 0.00 -9.59
N ALA A 175 -14.29 0.43 -10.10
CA ALA A 175 -13.84 0.15 -11.47
C ALA A 175 -13.40 -1.31 -11.70
N GLY A 176 -13.03 -2.03 -10.65
CA GLY A 176 -12.80 -3.48 -10.68
C GLY A 176 -11.37 -3.92 -10.36
N ASP A 177 -10.36 -3.21 -10.84
CA ASP A 177 -8.95 -3.59 -10.68
C ASP A 177 -8.29 -2.75 -9.58
N VAL A 178 -8.16 -3.32 -8.38
CA VAL A 178 -7.39 -2.73 -7.28
C VAL A 178 -6.03 -3.38 -7.14
N VAL A 179 -5.02 -2.58 -6.79
CA VAL A 179 -3.63 -3.02 -6.68
C VAL A 179 -3.13 -2.84 -5.26
N LEU A 180 -3.03 -3.94 -4.52
CA LEU A 180 -2.27 -4.03 -3.26
C LEU A 180 -0.97 -4.78 -3.53
N GLY A 181 0.15 -4.27 -3.01
CA GLY A 181 1.44 -4.90 -3.28
C GLY A 181 2.63 -4.08 -2.82
N HIS A 182 3.82 -4.47 -3.24
CA HIS A 182 5.07 -3.83 -2.85
C HIS A 182 5.93 -3.42 -4.05
N SER A 183 6.91 -2.56 -3.80
CA SER A 183 7.83 -2.04 -4.83
C SER A 183 9.27 -2.54 -4.67
N THR A 184 9.52 -3.36 -3.65
CA THR A 184 10.85 -3.89 -3.33
C THR A 184 11.24 -5.02 -4.29
N GLU A 185 12.52 -5.05 -4.70
CA GLU A 185 13.08 -6.20 -5.41
C GLU A 185 13.15 -7.40 -4.46
N PHE A 186 12.76 -8.58 -4.95
CA PHE A 186 13.01 -9.79 -4.20
C PHE A 186 14.52 -10.05 -4.16
N VAL A 187 15.09 -10.02 -2.96
CA VAL A 187 16.52 -10.27 -2.77
C VAL A 187 16.68 -11.68 -2.24
N ARG A 188 17.06 -12.61 -3.13
CA ARG A 188 17.48 -13.96 -2.73
C ARG A 188 18.67 -13.85 -1.79
N ARG A 189 18.55 -14.43 -0.59
CA ARG A 189 19.70 -14.57 0.31
C ARG A 189 20.61 -15.64 -0.28
N VAL A 190 21.77 -15.21 -0.79
CA VAL A 190 22.77 -16.16 -1.30
C VAL A 190 23.56 -16.68 -0.10
N GLY A 191 23.41 -17.97 0.23
CA GLY A 191 24.25 -18.66 1.20
C GLY A 191 25.74 -18.61 0.83
N LYS A 192 26.63 -18.92 1.78
CA LYS A 192 28.06 -18.95 1.45
C LYS A 192 28.35 -20.15 0.52
N PRO A 193 29.32 -20.04 -0.39
CA PRO A 193 29.70 -21.16 -1.26
C PRO A 193 30.10 -22.39 -0.43
N GLY A 194 29.35 -23.49 -0.56
CA GLY A 194 29.59 -24.75 0.14
C GLY A 194 28.58 -25.10 1.23
N ASP A 195 27.71 -24.18 1.63
CA ASP A 195 26.57 -24.48 2.50
C ASP A 195 25.45 -25.14 1.66
N ILE A 196 24.79 -26.18 2.19
CA ILE A 196 23.56 -26.70 1.60
C ILE A 196 22.47 -25.66 1.90
N ASP A 197 22.03 -24.96 0.87
CA ASP A 197 20.91 -24.02 0.96
C ASP A 197 19.61 -24.80 0.80
N GLU A 198 19.20 -25.52 1.85
CA GLU A 198 17.99 -26.34 1.81
C GLU A 198 16.71 -25.49 1.62
N ILE A 199 16.77 -24.21 2.03
CA ILE A 199 15.74 -23.19 1.77
C ILE A 199 15.62 -22.87 0.26
N SER A 200 16.58 -23.31 -0.57
CA SER A 200 16.56 -23.02 -2.00
C SER A 200 15.36 -23.58 -2.75
N GLU A 201 14.77 -24.66 -2.23
CA GLU A 201 13.54 -25.26 -2.76
C GLU A 201 12.32 -24.33 -2.59
N LEU A 202 12.34 -23.39 -1.62
CA LEU A 202 11.26 -22.41 -1.41
C LEU A 202 11.32 -21.22 -2.36
N TYR A 203 12.50 -20.92 -2.95
CA TYR A 203 12.69 -19.72 -3.76
C TYR A 203 11.80 -19.63 -5.00
N PRO A 204 11.53 -20.71 -5.75
CA PRO A 204 10.58 -20.66 -6.87
C PRO A 204 9.19 -20.16 -6.44
N GLY A 205 8.69 -20.64 -5.29
CA GLY A 205 7.43 -20.17 -4.72
C GLY A 205 7.50 -18.70 -4.31
N PHE A 206 8.59 -18.27 -3.66
CA PHE A 206 8.80 -16.86 -3.30
C PHE A 206 8.83 -15.95 -4.53
N GLU A 207 9.52 -16.37 -5.60
CA GLU A 207 9.57 -15.64 -6.87
C GLU A 207 8.18 -15.57 -7.52
N SER A 208 7.42 -16.67 -7.51
CA SER A 208 6.04 -16.72 -8.01
C SER A 208 5.12 -15.77 -7.24
N TYR A 209 5.12 -15.83 -5.91
CA TYR A 209 4.36 -14.91 -5.05
C TYR A 209 4.73 -13.45 -5.33
N ASN A 210 6.03 -13.17 -5.34
CA ASN A 210 6.55 -11.84 -5.59
C ASN A 210 6.18 -11.32 -6.98
N HIS A 211 6.13 -12.18 -7.99
CA HIS A 211 5.69 -11.80 -9.34
C HIS A 211 4.24 -11.27 -9.37
N HIS A 212 3.35 -11.82 -8.54
CA HIS A 212 1.95 -11.41 -8.48
C HIS A 212 1.73 -10.09 -7.72
N PHE A 213 2.48 -9.87 -6.64
CA PHE A 213 2.27 -8.72 -5.73
C PHE A 213 3.28 -7.58 -5.90
N ARG A 214 4.29 -7.76 -6.74
CA ARG A 214 5.15 -6.67 -7.14
C ARG A 214 4.35 -5.68 -7.98
N LYS A 215 4.22 -4.46 -7.47
CA LYS A 215 3.67 -3.31 -8.20
C LYS A 215 4.53 -3.12 -9.46
N ARG A 216 3.96 -3.39 -10.65
CA ARG A 216 4.61 -3.13 -11.96
C ARG A 216 4.68 -1.63 -12.20
N GLN A 217 5.71 -1.03 -11.62
CA GLN A 217 5.89 0.42 -11.60
C GLN A 217 5.84 1.06 -12.98
N ASP A 218 6.36 0.40 -14.02
CA ASP A 218 6.32 0.94 -15.37
C ASP A 218 4.89 1.10 -15.90
N GLU A 219 3.99 0.16 -15.59
CA GLU A 219 2.57 0.23 -15.98
C GLU A 219 1.82 1.29 -15.18
N LEU A 220 2.08 1.39 -13.86
CA LEU A 220 1.44 2.36 -13.00
C LEU A 220 1.93 3.79 -13.27
N PHE A 221 3.23 3.98 -13.55
CA PHE A 221 3.79 5.27 -13.97
C PHE A 221 3.26 5.72 -15.32
N LYS A 222 2.92 4.78 -16.21
CA LYS A 222 2.25 5.12 -17.47
C LYS A 222 0.90 5.78 -17.22
N GLY A 223 0.10 5.24 -16.29
CA GLY A 223 -1.20 5.83 -15.91
C GLY A 223 -1.06 7.27 -15.43
N VAL A 224 -0.11 7.53 -14.53
CA VAL A 224 0.18 8.89 -14.03
C VAL A 224 0.73 9.80 -15.13
N SER A 225 1.58 9.27 -16.02
CA SER A 225 2.15 10.03 -17.14
C SER A 225 1.10 10.42 -18.18
N ASP A 226 0.17 9.50 -18.48
CA ASP A 226 -0.95 9.73 -19.38
C ASP A 226 -1.92 10.76 -18.78
N PHE A 227 -2.22 10.63 -17.49
CA PHE A 227 -3.00 11.61 -16.73
C PHE A 227 -2.33 13.00 -16.75
N ALA A 228 -1.04 13.04 -16.47
CA ALA A 228 -0.24 14.26 -16.47
C ALA A 228 -0.24 14.97 -17.82
N SER A 229 -0.05 14.20 -18.89
CA SER A 229 -0.06 14.71 -20.26
C SER A 229 -1.43 15.24 -20.66
N ARG A 230 -2.50 14.50 -20.31
CA ARG A 230 -3.88 14.89 -20.62
C ARG A 230 -4.28 16.22 -19.99
N LEU A 231 -3.77 16.53 -18.79
CA LEU A 231 -4.05 17.77 -18.07
C LEU A 231 -2.95 18.82 -18.19
N GLU A 232 -1.92 18.57 -19.01
CA GLU A 232 -0.76 19.47 -19.21
C GLU A 232 -0.14 19.92 -17.87
N LEU A 233 0.04 18.99 -16.92
CA LEU A 233 0.46 19.31 -15.56
C LEU A 233 1.81 20.04 -15.53
N ASP A 234 2.74 19.66 -16.39
CA ASP A 234 4.06 20.26 -16.56
C ASP A 234 4.02 21.76 -16.92
N ARG A 235 2.93 22.22 -17.53
CA ARG A 235 2.76 23.63 -17.97
C ARG A 235 1.82 24.41 -17.08
N ARG A 236 0.85 23.74 -16.45
CA ARG A 236 -0.25 24.38 -15.73
C ARG A 236 -0.07 24.37 -14.22
N VAL A 237 0.71 23.46 -13.67
CA VAL A 237 0.87 23.29 -12.22
C VAL A 237 2.06 24.08 -11.71
N ASP A 238 1.80 24.88 -10.68
CA ASP A 238 2.78 25.69 -9.95
C ASP A 238 2.89 25.30 -8.47
N GLU A 239 1.92 24.54 -7.97
CA GLU A 239 1.87 24.06 -6.58
C GLU A 239 1.43 22.59 -6.53
N VAL A 240 2.18 21.78 -5.77
CA VAL A 240 1.84 20.39 -5.44
C VAL A 240 1.55 20.30 -3.94
N ILE A 241 0.40 19.74 -3.57
CA ILE A 241 -0.02 19.58 -2.19
C ILE A 241 -0.20 18.09 -1.89
N VAL A 242 0.60 17.56 -0.96
CA VAL A 242 0.57 16.15 -0.56
C VAL A 242 -0.27 16.02 0.71
N CYS A 243 -1.46 15.42 0.58
CA CYS A 243 -2.46 15.32 1.63
C CYS A 243 -2.45 13.93 2.29
N GLY A 244 -1.92 13.85 3.52
CA GLY A 244 -2.05 12.66 4.36
C GLY A 244 -1.35 11.42 3.81
N HIS A 245 -0.30 11.58 3.01
CA HIS A 245 0.44 10.47 2.43
C HIS A 245 1.70 10.18 3.27
N SER A 246 1.94 8.92 3.62
CA SER A 246 3.09 8.51 4.45
C SER A 246 4.41 8.52 3.70
N ILE A 247 4.35 8.44 2.36
CA ILE A 247 5.49 8.40 1.44
C ILE A 247 6.43 7.24 1.80
N GLY A 248 5.83 6.07 1.99
CA GLY A 248 6.59 4.84 2.22
C GLY A 248 7.56 4.55 1.08
N GLU A 249 8.52 3.66 1.34
CA GLU A 249 9.50 3.24 0.33
C GLU A 249 8.81 2.73 -0.95
N ALA A 250 7.63 2.12 -0.80
CA ALA A 250 6.86 1.62 -1.91
C ALA A 250 6.41 2.70 -2.90
N ASP A 251 6.06 3.88 -2.41
CA ASP A 251 5.44 4.94 -3.21
C ASP A 251 6.42 6.06 -3.57
N ARG A 252 7.59 6.08 -2.94
CA ARG A 252 8.62 7.13 -3.09
C ARG A 252 8.94 7.47 -4.55
N LYS A 253 8.96 6.47 -5.43
CA LYS A 253 9.28 6.68 -6.85
C LYS A 253 8.20 7.48 -7.60
N TYR A 254 6.93 7.44 -7.19
CA TYR A 254 5.89 8.32 -7.75
C TYR A 254 6.20 9.79 -7.48
N PHE A 255 6.62 10.11 -6.25
CA PHE A 255 6.97 11.48 -5.87
C PHE A 255 8.19 11.97 -6.64
N LEU A 256 9.21 11.13 -6.82
CA LEU A 256 10.34 11.47 -7.67
C LEU A 256 9.90 11.74 -9.11
N MET A 257 9.09 10.87 -9.71
CA MET A 257 8.58 11.06 -11.07
C MET A 257 7.79 12.36 -11.21
N VAL A 258 6.84 12.66 -10.31
CA VAL A 258 6.06 13.90 -10.34
C VAL A 258 6.95 15.13 -10.14
N SER A 259 7.97 15.03 -9.28
CA SER A 259 8.93 16.13 -9.07
C SER A 259 9.75 16.44 -10.32
N HIS A 260 10.15 15.42 -11.10
CA HIS A 260 10.81 15.63 -12.40
C HIS A 260 9.87 16.20 -13.47
N LEU A 261 8.59 15.84 -13.44
CA LEU A 261 7.58 16.35 -14.35
C LEU A 261 7.31 17.85 -14.10
N ILE A 262 7.35 18.29 -12.84
CA ILE A 262 6.98 19.65 -12.43
C ILE A 262 8.08 20.25 -11.51
N PRO A 263 9.32 20.42 -12.01
CA PRO A 263 10.50 20.67 -11.17
C PRO A 263 10.50 22.05 -10.49
N ALA A 264 9.72 23.00 -11.01
CA ALA A 264 9.62 24.35 -10.47
C ALA A 264 8.49 24.51 -9.44
N ALA A 265 7.64 23.50 -9.24
CA ALA A 265 6.49 23.63 -8.35
C ALA A 265 6.92 23.80 -6.88
N THR A 266 6.11 24.56 -6.14
CA THR A 266 6.19 24.59 -4.68
C THR A 266 5.45 23.37 -4.12
N TRP A 267 6.09 22.62 -3.23
CA TRP A 267 5.53 21.44 -2.60
C TRP A 267 5.09 21.77 -1.17
N THR A 268 3.88 21.37 -0.81
CA THR A 268 3.36 21.46 0.56
C THR A 268 2.99 20.06 1.02
N PHE A 269 3.58 19.59 2.12
CA PHE A 269 3.30 18.27 2.68
C PHE A 269 2.47 18.39 3.96
N THR A 270 1.46 17.53 4.09
CA THR A 270 0.65 17.42 5.31
C THR A 270 0.74 15.99 5.88
N PRO A 271 1.81 15.67 6.63
CA PRO A 271 1.96 14.34 7.24
C PRO A 271 0.83 14.04 8.22
N LEU A 272 0.50 12.76 8.38
CA LEU A 272 -0.47 12.33 9.38
C LEU A 272 0.24 12.22 10.75
N GLY A 273 -0.22 13.00 11.74
CA GLY A 273 0.33 13.00 13.11
C GLY A 273 1.24 14.19 13.44
N GLY A 274 1.57 14.34 14.72
CA GLY A 274 2.39 15.46 15.24
C GLY A 274 3.84 15.45 14.73
N SER A 275 4.55 16.55 14.96
CA SER A 275 5.95 16.71 14.55
C SER A 275 6.85 15.58 15.05
N GLY A 276 7.59 14.92 14.15
CA GLY A 276 8.58 13.89 14.49
C GLY A 276 8.11 12.43 14.32
N GLY A 277 6.95 12.19 13.70
CA GLY A 277 6.50 10.85 13.30
C GLY A 277 7.19 10.30 12.04
N LYS A 278 6.93 9.04 11.70
CA LYS A 278 7.55 8.34 10.55
C LYS A 278 7.34 9.07 9.22
N ASP A 279 6.17 9.67 9.02
CA ASP A 279 5.86 10.48 7.83
C ASP A 279 6.83 11.67 7.68
N HIS A 280 7.24 12.31 8.78
CA HIS A 280 8.20 13.42 8.73
C HIS A 280 9.59 12.94 8.31
N GLU A 281 10.02 11.76 8.77
CA GLU A 281 11.29 11.14 8.34
C GLU A 281 11.26 10.82 6.85
N ASN A 282 10.15 10.25 6.36
CA ASN A 282 9.97 9.91 4.95
C ASN A 282 9.97 11.16 4.07
N ILE A 283 9.26 12.22 4.48
CA ILE A 283 9.27 13.52 3.78
C ILE A 283 10.68 14.10 3.76
N ALA A 284 11.36 14.16 4.90
CA ALA A 284 12.73 14.68 4.98
C ALA A 284 13.71 13.89 4.11
N SER A 285 13.56 12.56 4.07
CA SER A 285 14.35 11.67 3.22
C SER A 285 14.06 11.87 1.72
N LEU A 286 12.81 12.13 1.34
CA LEU A 286 12.44 12.47 -0.03
C LEU A 286 13.01 13.82 -0.45
N THR A 287 12.78 14.87 0.34
CA THR A 287 13.19 16.24 -0.01
C THR A 287 14.70 16.45 0.03
N SER A 288 15.44 15.56 0.70
CA SER A 288 16.91 15.55 0.71
C SER A 288 17.52 14.70 -0.41
N ASP A 289 16.70 13.99 -1.20
CA ASP A 289 17.19 13.22 -2.34
C ASP A 289 17.68 14.17 -3.45
N PRO A 290 18.92 13.99 -3.98
CA PRO A 290 19.43 14.79 -5.09
C PRO A 290 18.58 14.74 -6.37
N SER A 291 17.78 13.68 -6.52
CA SER A 291 16.87 13.47 -7.66
C SER A 291 15.52 14.15 -7.46
N PHE A 292 15.20 14.62 -6.25
CA PHE A 292 13.93 15.30 -6.01
C PHE A 292 14.01 16.77 -6.46
N CYS A 293 13.12 17.16 -7.36
CA CYS A 293 13.11 18.48 -7.96
C CYS A 293 11.94 19.33 -7.45
N SER A 294 12.22 20.47 -6.81
CA SER A 294 11.18 21.38 -6.30
C SER A 294 11.67 22.82 -6.27
N GLY A 295 10.75 23.77 -6.42
CA GLY A 295 11.05 25.20 -6.21
C GLY A 295 11.20 25.56 -4.73
N ASN A 296 10.25 25.12 -3.90
CA ASN A 296 10.28 25.26 -2.44
C ASN A 296 9.48 24.11 -1.78
N CYS A 297 9.76 23.81 -0.52
CA CYS A 297 9.06 22.78 0.26
C CYS A 297 8.54 23.37 1.58
N ASN A 298 7.27 23.12 1.87
CA ASN A 298 6.59 23.56 3.09
C ASN A 298 5.95 22.38 3.82
N LEU A 299 5.75 22.53 5.13
CA LEU A 299 4.96 21.62 5.95
C LEU A 299 3.74 22.38 6.50
N ARG A 300 2.56 21.77 6.41
CA ARG A 300 1.29 22.30 6.96
C ARG A 300 0.46 21.20 7.60
N ASN A 301 -0.56 21.57 8.38
CA ASN A 301 -1.54 20.61 8.86
C ASN A 301 -2.56 20.30 7.75
N LEU A 302 -3.02 19.05 7.67
CA LEU A 302 -4.06 18.67 6.72
C LEU A 302 -5.36 19.41 7.00
N ALA A 303 -5.71 19.61 8.28
CA ALA A 303 -6.92 20.34 8.67
C ALA A 303 -6.93 21.78 8.12
N ASP A 304 -5.77 22.43 8.02
CA ASP A 304 -5.66 23.78 7.45
C ASP A 304 -5.98 23.74 5.95
N ILE A 305 -5.45 22.75 5.21
CA ILE A 305 -5.73 22.60 3.77
C ILE A 305 -7.22 22.31 3.48
N ILE A 306 -7.85 21.48 4.33
CA ILE A 306 -9.29 21.19 4.22
C ILE A 306 -10.14 22.41 4.58
N GLY A 307 -9.71 23.23 5.54
CA GLY A 307 -10.46 24.39 6.02
C GLY A 307 -10.22 25.73 5.29
N GLU A 308 -9.12 25.87 4.55
CA GLU A 308 -8.66 27.11 3.88
C GLU A 308 -9.60 27.67 2.81
#